data_AF-A0A8M1H4T1-F1
#
_entry.id   AF-A0A8M1H4T1-F1
#
_cell.length_a   1.000
_cell.length_b   1.000
_cell.length_c   1.000
_cell.angle_alpha   90.00
_cell.angle_beta   90.00
_cell.angle_gamma   90.00
#
_symmetry.space_group_name_H-M   'P 1'
#
loop_
_entity.id
_entity.type
_entity.pdbx_description
1 polymer ?
#
loop_
_entity_poly.entity_id
_entity_poly.type
_entity_poly.pdbx_seq_one_letter_code
_entity_poly.pdbx_strand_id
1 'polypeptide(L)'
;MEASEGAPALAEGAGSAPWWQLEAPARFLLQALQAGPEGARRGLGLLRALGSRSGEPFGWASVLEALCREEPVVEGPDCRLELKPLLLRLSPLCQRNLMSLLMAVRPSLPESGLLPVLRIAQQDQSPEPDAWLRALGELLRRDLNAGAALEGASPLSASCQRQLQGLCRRLGQGGRRLRLAQAPVPEEEEEGEEEDKDSPRSGKRRKGPAEEPASPEGERAPKRFRHLEREEEEGQEEESREPESLESRADEGGASPIKNQPGRAEPREAGQGLEETQAPAEGLELPKTVQDQVPRLQQLLKTFGEGLEGAPPLELQLLHECNPRQMDLLCAQLQLPQLSDPAVLQLCTWLLSLSPDLSLSNATVLTKSLFLRRILSLTSSASRLLMTALTSFCAKYAYPVCRALLGPVLQAPGIGPAQTELLCCLMKDEALEPDTRILMLGQILELPWKEDTFLVVQSLLERQVEMTPEEFSVLIEKLCKEGPAATTSVAYAKLVLMVMTKYQARITEIQRLGLATAIELNTTFLRKSLQAALRHLAP
;
A
#
# COMPACT_ATOMS: atom_id res chain seq x y z
N MET A 1 -62.93 2.50 4.63
CA MET A 1 -63.82 2.09 3.53
C MET A 1 -63.81 3.21 2.50
N GLU A 2 -62.71 3.48 1.80
CA GLU A 2 -61.83 2.58 1.01
C GLU A 2 -62.51 1.98 -0.22
N ALA A 3 -61.82 1.71 -1.32
CA ALA A 3 -60.65 2.33 -1.96
C ALA A 3 -60.33 1.49 -3.21
N SER A 4 -60.16 2.11 -4.37
CA SER A 4 -59.47 1.47 -5.51
C SER A 4 -59.06 2.53 -6.53
N GLU A 5 -58.08 3.36 -6.16
CA GLU A 5 -57.33 4.13 -7.14
C GLU A 5 -56.38 3.18 -7.89
N GLY A 6 -56.17 3.41 -9.18
CA GLY A 6 -55.35 2.53 -10.01
C GLY A 6 -53.88 2.56 -9.58
N ALA A 7 -53.35 1.40 -9.19
CA ALA A 7 -51.91 1.27 -8.95
C ALA A 7 -51.13 1.57 -10.25
N PRO A 8 -50.03 2.34 -10.21
CA PRO A 8 -49.21 2.58 -11.37
C PRO A 8 -48.56 1.27 -11.84
N ALA A 9 -48.43 1.09 -13.15
CA ALA A 9 -47.73 -0.07 -13.71
C ALA A 9 -46.27 -0.08 -13.23
N LEU A 10 -45.89 -1.12 -12.49
CA LEU A 10 -44.51 -1.35 -12.10
C LEU A 10 -43.65 -1.55 -13.35
N ALA A 11 -42.56 -0.80 -13.44
CA ALA A 11 -41.61 -0.91 -14.54
C ALA A 11 -40.73 -2.16 -14.37
N GLU A 12 -41.27 -3.33 -14.70
CA GLU A 12 -40.53 -4.59 -14.83
C GLU A 12 -39.60 -4.52 -16.07
N GLY A 13 -38.50 -3.78 -15.91
CA GLY A 13 -37.50 -3.53 -16.97
C GLY A 13 -36.09 -3.22 -16.46
N ALA A 14 -35.88 -3.18 -15.14
CA ALA A 14 -34.53 -3.13 -14.56
C ALA A 14 -33.84 -4.49 -14.75
N GLY A 15 -33.11 -4.63 -15.86
CA GLY A 15 -32.54 -5.91 -16.32
C GLY A 15 -31.70 -6.62 -15.25
N SER A 16 -32.19 -7.76 -14.79
CA SER A 16 -31.43 -8.64 -13.90
C SER A 16 -30.14 -9.09 -14.62
N ALA A 17 -29.02 -9.12 -13.90
CA ALA A 17 -27.74 -9.55 -14.47
C ALA A 17 -27.89 -11.00 -15.00
N PRO A 18 -27.33 -11.34 -16.18
CA PRO A 18 -27.66 -12.60 -16.87
C PRO A 18 -27.39 -13.84 -16.01
N TRP A 19 -26.28 -13.81 -15.27
CA TRP A 19 -25.87 -14.84 -14.30
C TRP A 19 -26.71 -14.92 -13.01
N TRP A 20 -27.81 -14.16 -12.87
CA TRP A 20 -28.67 -14.22 -11.68
C TRP A 20 -29.46 -15.54 -11.56
N GLN A 21 -29.58 -16.31 -12.65
CA GLN A 21 -30.18 -17.65 -12.64
C GLN A 21 -29.26 -18.73 -12.05
N LEU A 22 -28.01 -18.41 -11.71
CA LEU A 22 -27.06 -19.37 -11.16
C LEU A 22 -27.27 -19.64 -9.67
N GLU A 23 -26.76 -20.78 -9.21
CA GLU A 23 -26.73 -21.13 -7.79
C GLU A 23 -25.98 -20.09 -6.95
N ALA A 24 -26.39 -19.94 -5.68
CA ALA A 24 -25.88 -18.87 -4.82
C ALA A 24 -24.33 -18.80 -4.71
N PRO A 25 -23.59 -19.92 -4.57
CA PRO A 25 -22.12 -19.89 -4.57
C PRO A 25 -21.51 -19.34 -5.87
N ALA A 26 -22.13 -19.64 -7.02
CA ALA A 26 -21.68 -19.16 -8.33
C ALA A 26 -22.00 -17.67 -8.54
N ARG A 27 -23.15 -17.19 -8.04
CA ARG A 27 -23.48 -15.76 -8.02
C ARG A 27 -22.51 -14.95 -7.17
N PHE A 28 -22.19 -15.42 -5.95
CA PHE A 28 -21.20 -14.74 -5.11
C PHE A 28 -19.79 -14.76 -5.75
N LEU A 29 -19.43 -15.84 -6.46
CA LEU A 29 -18.18 -15.90 -7.20
C LEU A 29 -18.11 -14.86 -8.32
N LEU A 30 -19.14 -14.76 -9.17
CA LEU A 30 -19.18 -13.75 -10.24
C LEU A 30 -19.26 -12.32 -9.70
N GLN A 31 -19.94 -12.09 -8.57
CA GLN A 31 -19.90 -10.79 -7.88
C GLN A 31 -18.47 -10.44 -7.42
N ALA A 32 -17.76 -11.37 -6.79
CA ALA A 32 -16.37 -11.17 -6.38
C ALA A 32 -15.44 -10.90 -7.58
N LEU A 33 -15.66 -11.58 -8.71
CA LEU A 33 -14.91 -11.39 -9.96
C LEU A 33 -15.21 -10.06 -10.65
N GLN A 34 -16.37 -9.44 -10.41
CA GLN A 34 -16.73 -8.11 -10.92
C GLN A 34 -16.25 -6.96 -10.01
N ALA A 35 -15.88 -7.23 -8.75
CA ALA A 35 -15.53 -6.23 -7.73
C ALA A 35 -14.12 -5.58 -7.88
N GLY A 36 -13.68 -5.33 -9.12
CA GLY A 36 -12.41 -4.63 -9.42
C GLY A 36 -11.26 -5.55 -9.87
N PRO A 37 -10.03 -5.01 -10.04
CA PRO A 37 -8.86 -5.76 -10.54
C PRO A 37 -8.41 -6.89 -9.61
N GLU A 38 -8.68 -6.76 -8.31
CA GLU A 38 -8.43 -7.80 -7.31
C GLU A 38 -9.45 -8.96 -7.35
N GLY A 39 -10.40 -8.94 -8.29
CA GLY A 39 -11.54 -9.87 -8.34
C GLY A 39 -11.14 -11.34 -8.39
N ALA A 40 -10.06 -11.69 -9.08
CA ALA A 40 -9.51 -13.06 -9.09
C ALA A 40 -9.02 -13.49 -7.69
N ARG A 41 -8.33 -12.60 -6.95
CA ARG A 41 -7.88 -12.89 -5.58
C ARG A 41 -9.04 -12.97 -4.59
N ARG A 42 -10.05 -12.10 -4.74
CA ARG A 42 -11.29 -12.12 -3.96
C ARG A 42 -12.09 -13.41 -4.20
N GLY A 43 -12.23 -13.84 -5.46
CA GLY A 43 -12.86 -15.11 -5.83
C GLY A 43 -12.13 -16.33 -5.26
N LEU A 44 -10.79 -16.35 -5.32
CA LEU A 44 -9.99 -17.41 -4.69
C LEU A 44 -10.15 -17.46 -3.17
N GLY A 45 -10.25 -16.29 -2.51
CA GLY A 45 -10.58 -16.18 -1.09
C GLY A 45 -11.97 -16.73 -0.76
N LEU A 46 -12.98 -16.41 -1.57
CA LEU A 46 -14.34 -16.93 -1.43
C LEU A 46 -14.39 -18.46 -1.57
N LEU A 47 -13.71 -19.03 -2.56
CA LEU A 47 -13.64 -20.50 -2.74
C LEU A 47 -12.99 -21.21 -1.54
N ARG A 48 -11.93 -20.63 -0.95
CA ARG A 48 -11.31 -21.14 0.27
C ARG A 48 -12.29 -21.09 1.46
N ALA A 49 -13.00 -19.97 1.62
CA ALA A 49 -13.96 -19.76 2.71
C ALA A 49 -15.23 -20.65 2.57
N LEU A 50 -15.62 -21.01 1.35
CA LEU A 50 -16.65 -22.01 1.10
C LEU A 50 -16.15 -23.41 1.47
N GLY A 51 -15.01 -23.85 0.92
CA GLY A 51 -14.46 -25.18 1.19
C GLY A 51 -14.19 -25.45 2.68
N SER A 52 -13.76 -24.43 3.45
CA SER A 52 -13.59 -24.54 4.90
C SER A 52 -14.89 -24.62 5.71
N ARG A 53 -16.05 -24.39 5.08
CA ARG A 53 -17.39 -24.42 5.72
C ARG A 53 -18.25 -25.60 5.28
N SER A 54 -18.18 -26.00 4.01
CA SER A 54 -18.93 -27.14 3.46
C SER A 54 -18.20 -28.48 3.58
N GLY A 55 -16.86 -28.49 3.56
CA GLY A 55 -16.05 -29.70 3.40
C GLY A 55 -16.11 -30.29 1.97
N GLU A 56 -17.25 -30.18 1.29
CA GLU A 56 -17.41 -30.51 -0.12
C GLU A 56 -16.70 -29.51 -1.05
N PRO A 57 -16.11 -29.97 -2.17
CA PRO A 57 -15.47 -29.10 -3.17
C PRO A 57 -16.49 -28.25 -3.93
N PHE A 58 -16.05 -27.07 -4.39
CA PHE A 58 -16.89 -26.18 -5.20
C PHE A 58 -17.29 -26.84 -6.52
N GLY A 59 -18.59 -26.81 -6.84
CA GLY A 59 -19.20 -27.46 -8.01
C GLY A 59 -18.88 -26.80 -9.35
N TRP A 60 -17.61 -26.84 -9.77
CA TRP A 60 -17.14 -26.22 -11.01
C TRP A 60 -17.87 -26.67 -12.27
N ALA A 61 -18.36 -27.91 -12.32
CA ALA A 61 -19.02 -28.47 -13.51
C ALA A 61 -20.23 -27.62 -13.96
N SER A 62 -21.16 -27.31 -13.06
CA SER A 62 -22.36 -26.53 -13.39
C SER A 62 -22.04 -25.06 -13.69
N VAL A 63 -20.97 -24.51 -13.11
CA VAL A 63 -20.51 -23.14 -13.40
C VAL A 63 -19.91 -23.06 -14.80
N LEU A 64 -19.05 -24.02 -15.18
CA LEU A 64 -18.43 -24.08 -16.51
C LEU A 64 -19.48 -24.39 -17.60
N GLU A 65 -20.43 -25.28 -17.33
CA GLU A 65 -21.58 -25.56 -18.20
C GLU A 65 -22.43 -24.30 -18.41
N ALA A 66 -22.81 -23.60 -17.34
CA ALA A 66 -23.63 -22.40 -17.44
C ALA A 66 -22.90 -21.23 -18.12
N LEU A 67 -21.58 -21.09 -17.96
CA LEU A 67 -20.77 -20.13 -18.73
C LEU A 67 -20.80 -20.40 -20.25
N CYS A 68 -21.00 -21.66 -20.64
CA CYS A 68 -21.16 -22.06 -22.05
C CYS A 68 -22.59 -21.94 -22.57
N ARG A 69 -23.57 -21.73 -21.69
CA ARG A 69 -24.99 -21.65 -22.08
C ARG A 69 -25.22 -20.42 -22.94
N GLU A 70 -25.78 -20.63 -24.13
CA GLU A 70 -26.26 -19.56 -25.00
C GLU A 70 -27.48 -18.87 -24.39
N GLU A 71 -27.45 -17.54 -24.39
CA GLU A 71 -28.54 -16.69 -23.94
C GLU A 71 -28.94 -15.71 -25.05
N PRO A 72 -30.24 -15.36 -25.16
CA PRO A 72 -30.69 -14.36 -26.12
C PRO A 72 -30.19 -12.96 -25.74
N VAL A 73 -29.57 -12.29 -26.71
CA VAL A 73 -29.08 -10.90 -26.63
C VAL A 73 -29.65 -10.13 -27.82
N VAL A 74 -30.02 -8.87 -27.61
CA VAL A 74 -30.45 -7.96 -28.67
C VAL A 74 -29.28 -7.04 -29.00
N GLU A 75 -28.80 -7.05 -30.24
CA GLU A 75 -27.63 -6.28 -30.68
C GLU A 75 -27.86 -5.45 -31.95
N GLY A 76 -27.04 -4.41 -32.09
CA GLY A 76 -27.09 -3.43 -33.18
C GLY A 76 -28.27 -2.47 -33.12
N PRO A 77 -28.26 -1.39 -33.95
CA PRO A 77 -29.39 -0.47 -34.08
C PRO A 77 -30.63 -1.14 -34.70
N ASP A 78 -30.44 -2.27 -35.40
CA ASP A 78 -31.49 -3.11 -36.00
C ASP A 78 -32.26 -3.94 -34.95
N CYS A 79 -31.83 -3.96 -33.67
CA CYS A 79 -32.38 -4.81 -32.62
C CYS A 79 -32.43 -6.31 -33.00
N ARG A 80 -31.34 -6.85 -33.55
CA ARG A 80 -31.28 -8.27 -33.97
C ARG A 80 -31.11 -9.17 -32.74
N LEU A 81 -31.89 -10.24 -32.70
CA LEU A 81 -31.78 -11.25 -31.64
C LEU A 81 -30.69 -12.27 -32.02
N GLU A 82 -29.61 -12.28 -31.25
CA GLU A 82 -28.50 -13.24 -31.38
C GLU A 82 -28.41 -14.12 -30.13
N LEU A 83 -27.87 -15.33 -30.29
CA LEU A 83 -27.56 -16.22 -29.17
C LEU A 83 -26.08 -16.09 -28.84
N LYS A 84 -25.75 -15.67 -27.61
CA LYS A 84 -24.36 -15.52 -27.15
C LYS A 84 -24.14 -16.26 -25.83
N PRO A 85 -23.04 -17.04 -25.68
CA PRO A 85 -22.72 -17.69 -24.42
C PRO A 85 -22.56 -16.71 -23.26
N LEU A 86 -23.05 -17.09 -22.09
CA LEU A 86 -22.99 -16.29 -20.86
C LEU A 86 -21.58 -15.72 -20.58
N LEU A 87 -20.52 -16.48 -20.86
CA LEU A 87 -19.12 -16.03 -20.75
C LEU A 87 -18.86 -14.69 -21.46
N LEU A 88 -19.33 -14.54 -22.70
CA LEU A 88 -19.12 -13.34 -23.51
C LEU A 88 -20.03 -12.17 -23.09
N ARG A 89 -21.12 -12.46 -22.35
CA ARG A 89 -21.99 -11.44 -21.73
C ARG A 89 -21.42 -10.85 -20.43
N LEU A 90 -20.38 -11.46 -19.85
CA LEU A 90 -19.69 -10.89 -18.69
C LEU A 90 -18.83 -9.69 -19.10
N SER A 91 -18.65 -8.71 -18.21
CA SER A 91 -17.77 -7.57 -18.50
C SER A 91 -16.32 -8.03 -18.74
N PRO A 92 -15.52 -7.37 -19.60
CA PRO A 92 -14.15 -7.81 -19.91
C PRO A 92 -13.26 -7.98 -18.67
N LEU A 93 -13.45 -7.13 -17.65
CA LEU A 93 -12.79 -7.28 -16.35
C LEU A 93 -13.17 -8.59 -15.64
N CYS A 94 -14.46 -8.93 -15.62
CA CYS A 94 -14.94 -10.20 -15.06
C CYS A 94 -14.38 -11.39 -15.84
N GLN A 95 -14.37 -11.34 -17.18
CA GLN A 95 -13.80 -12.41 -18.01
C GLN A 95 -12.30 -12.62 -17.74
N ARG A 96 -11.49 -11.55 -17.70
CA ARG A 96 -10.06 -11.61 -17.35
C ARG A 96 -9.83 -12.16 -15.94
N ASN A 97 -10.61 -11.70 -14.95
CA ASN A 97 -10.53 -12.18 -13.58
C ASN A 97 -10.93 -13.66 -13.48
N LEU A 98 -11.96 -14.09 -14.21
CA LEU A 98 -12.42 -15.48 -14.26
C LEU A 98 -11.34 -16.39 -14.85
N MET A 99 -10.77 -16.04 -16.01
CA MET A 99 -9.69 -16.83 -16.62
C MET A 99 -8.43 -16.89 -15.73
N SER A 100 -8.11 -15.79 -15.03
CA SER A 100 -7.03 -15.75 -14.04
C SER A 100 -7.31 -16.63 -12.81
N LEU A 101 -8.57 -16.69 -12.37
CA LEU A 101 -8.98 -17.60 -11.29
C LEU A 101 -8.94 -19.06 -11.74
N LEU A 102 -9.40 -19.37 -12.97
CA LEU A 102 -9.36 -20.72 -13.53
C LEU A 102 -7.91 -21.25 -13.63
N MET A 103 -6.94 -20.39 -13.96
CA MET A 103 -5.51 -20.73 -13.85
C MET A 103 -5.10 -21.07 -12.40
N ALA A 104 -5.50 -20.25 -11.43
CA ALA A 104 -5.14 -20.43 -10.02
C ALA A 104 -5.79 -21.67 -9.36
N VAL A 105 -6.93 -22.12 -9.87
CA VAL A 105 -7.66 -23.30 -9.36
C VAL A 105 -7.56 -24.54 -10.26
N ARG A 106 -6.77 -24.50 -11.34
CA ARG A 106 -6.73 -25.53 -12.40
C ARG A 106 -6.76 -26.99 -11.90
N PRO A 107 -6.04 -27.39 -10.82
CA PRO A 107 -6.08 -28.78 -10.32
C PRO A 107 -7.44 -29.28 -9.82
N SER A 108 -8.45 -28.43 -9.63
CA SER A 108 -9.81 -28.80 -9.23
C SER A 108 -10.87 -28.59 -10.33
N LEU A 109 -10.47 -28.27 -11.55
CA LEU A 109 -11.38 -28.05 -12.68
C LEU A 109 -11.64 -29.36 -13.47
N PRO A 110 -12.90 -29.67 -13.84
CA PRO A 110 -13.21 -30.76 -14.74
C PRO A 110 -12.82 -30.37 -16.19
N GLU A 111 -11.87 -31.09 -16.78
CA GLU A 111 -11.32 -30.78 -18.11
C GLU A 111 -12.40 -30.78 -19.21
N SER A 112 -13.42 -31.66 -19.08
CA SER A 112 -14.59 -31.74 -19.95
C SER A 112 -15.45 -30.46 -19.95
N GLY A 113 -15.56 -29.76 -18.82
CA GLY A 113 -16.26 -28.48 -18.71
C GLY A 113 -15.38 -27.28 -19.10
N LEU A 114 -14.07 -27.39 -18.90
CA LEU A 114 -13.14 -26.30 -19.21
C LEU A 114 -12.90 -26.14 -20.72
N LEU A 115 -12.78 -27.24 -21.47
CA LEU A 115 -12.51 -27.18 -22.92
C LEU A 115 -13.56 -26.39 -23.74
N PRO A 116 -14.88 -26.50 -23.49
CA PRO A 116 -15.89 -25.61 -24.08
C PRO A 116 -15.70 -24.13 -23.74
N VAL A 117 -15.45 -23.78 -22.47
CA VAL A 117 -15.19 -22.40 -22.03
C VAL A 117 -13.99 -21.80 -22.76
N LEU A 118 -12.89 -22.56 -22.88
CA LEU A 118 -11.69 -22.13 -23.62
C LEU A 118 -11.95 -21.94 -25.12
N ARG A 119 -12.83 -22.77 -25.71
CA ARG A 119 -13.21 -22.63 -27.11
C ARG A 119 -14.00 -21.35 -27.35
N ILE A 120 -14.97 -21.04 -26.49
CA ILE A 120 -15.78 -19.82 -26.58
C ILE A 120 -14.91 -18.58 -26.42
N ALA A 121 -13.99 -18.56 -25.44
CA ALA A 121 -13.01 -17.47 -25.26
C ALA A 121 -12.04 -17.29 -26.44
N GLN A 122 -11.90 -18.28 -27.33
CA GLN A 122 -11.09 -18.24 -28.54
C GLN A 122 -11.92 -17.97 -29.82
N GLN A 123 -13.24 -18.03 -29.73
CA GLN A 123 -14.19 -17.87 -30.84
C GLN A 123 -14.96 -16.53 -30.80
N ASP A 124 -14.54 -15.59 -29.95
CA ASP A 124 -15.09 -14.24 -29.96
C ASP A 124 -14.86 -13.57 -31.33
N GLN A 125 -15.95 -13.21 -32.00
CA GLN A 125 -15.99 -12.55 -33.31
C GLN A 125 -16.11 -11.03 -33.19
N SER A 126 -15.93 -10.47 -31.98
CA SER A 126 -15.85 -9.02 -31.78
C SER A 126 -14.75 -8.39 -32.66
N PRO A 127 -14.91 -7.11 -33.08
CA PRO A 127 -13.93 -6.43 -33.91
C PRO A 127 -12.60 -6.13 -33.18
N GLU A 128 -12.58 -6.15 -31.85
CA GLU A 128 -11.38 -5.97 -31.01
C GLU A 128 -11.27 -7.09 -29.95
N PRO A 129 -10.90 -8.32 -30.35
CA PRO A 129 -10.99 -9.50 -29.48
C PRO A 129 -9.84 -9.58 -28.47
N ASP A 130 -10.20 -9.57 -27.18
CA ASP A 130 -9.34 -9.33 -26.01
C ASP A 130 -8.05 -10.19 -25.99
N ALA A 131 -6.90 -9.52 -26.07
CA ALA A 131 -5.59 -10.17 -26.09
C ALA A 131 -5.21 -10.87 -24.77
N TRP A 132 -5.68 -10.38 -23.63
CA TRP A 132 -5.48 -11.04 -22.33
C TRP A 132 -6.34 -12.28 -22.20
N LEU A 133 -7.59 -12.22 -22.68
CA LEU A 133 -8.49 -13.38 -22.69
C LEU A 133 -7.90 -14.52 -23.54
N ARG A 134 -7.42 -14.18 -24.74
CA ARG A 134 -6.73 -15.11 -25.65
C ARG A 134 -5.50 -15.74 -24.99
N ALA A 135 -4.58 -14.93 -24.46
CA ALA A 135 -3.35 -15.41 -23.84
C ALA A 135 -3.60 -16.32 -22.62
N LEU A 136 -4.55 -15.96 -21.74
CA LEU A 136 -4.94 -16.81 -20.60
C LEU A 136 -5.61 -18.11 -21.07
N GLY A 137 -6.42 -18.06 -22.13
CA GLY A 137 -7.05 -19.23 -22.73
C GLY A 137 -6.06 -20.19 -23.39
N GLU A 138 -5.02 -19.66 -24.05
CA GLU A 138 -3.92 -20.45 -24.62
C GLU A 138 -3.06 -21.12 -23.53
N LEU A 139 -2.75 -20.40 -22.44
CA LEU A 139 -2.07 -20.97 -21.27
C LEU A 139 -2.86 -22.13 -20.65
N LEU A 140 -4.16 -21.93 -20.37
CA LEU A 140 -5.05 -22.97 -19.87
C LEU A 140 -5.09 -24.17 -20.82
N ARG A 141 -5.22 -23.94 -22.14
CA ARG A 141 -5.29 -25.02 -23.14
C ARG A 141 -3.99 -25.80 -23.29
N ARG A 142 -2.83 -25.13 -23.22
CA ARG A 142 -1.51 -25.77 -23.26
C ARG A 142 -1.30 -26.64 -22.03
N ASP A 143 -1.66 -26.12 -20.85
CA ASP A 143 -1.42 -26.80 -19.58
C ASP A 143 -2.37 -27.99 -19.40
N LEU A 144 -3.59 -27.96 -19.97
CA LEU A 144 -4.42 -29.15 -20.18
C LEU A 144 -3.70 -30.22 -21.02
N ASN A 145 -3.16 -29.82 -22.17
CA ASN A 145 -2.50 -30.74 -23.11
C ASN A 145 -1.13 -31.28 -22.63
N ALA A 146 -0.61 -30.84 -21.48
CA ALA A 146 0.74 -31.17 -20.99
C ALA A 146 1.01 -32.67 -20.74
N GLY A 147 -0.01 -33.53 -20.78
CA GLY A 147 0.14 -34.99 -20.80
C GLY A 147 0.58 -35.56 -22.15
N ALA A 148 0.57 -34.78 -23.24
CA ALA A 148 0.90 -35.20 -24.59
C ALA A 148 1.92 -34.26 -25.27
N ALA A 149 3.16 -34.74 -25.39
CA ALA A 149 4.31 -34.09 -26.05
C ALA A 149 4.73 -32.70 -25.50
N LEU A 150 5.89 -32.64 -24.86
CA LEU A 150 6.44 -31.41 -24.25
C LEU A 150 7.08 -30.44 -25.27
N GLU A 151 6.74 -30.53 -26.56
CA GLU A 151 7.30 -29.72 -27.66
C GLU A 151 6.49 -28.45 -27.97
N GLY A 152 5.64 -28.01 -27.03
CA GLY A 152 5.01 -26.70 -27.08
C GLY A 152 6.04 -25.58 -26.86
N ALA A 153 6.35 -24.81 -27.91
CA ALA A 153 7.16 -23.61 -27.80
C ALA A 153 6.64 -22.69 -26.67
N SER A 154 7.55 -22.12 -25.88
CA SER A 154 7.18 -21.30 -24.72
C SER A 154 6.34 -20.09 -25.16
N PRO A 155 5.22 -19.78 -24.46
CA PRO A 155 4.38 -18.63 -24.78
C PRO A 155 5.08 -17.28 -24.51
N LEU A 156 6.20 -17.29 -23.80
CA LEU A 156 7.10 -16.15 -23.67
C LEU A 156 8.12 -16.17 -24.81
N SER A 157 8.22 -15.09 -25.57
CA SER A 157 9.30 -14.91 -26.56
C SER A 157 10.67 -15.07 -25.92
N ALA A 158 11.70 -15.41 -26.71
CA ALA A 158 13.08 -15.51 -26.21
C ALA A 158 13.62 -14.19 -25.60
N SER A 159 12.98 -13.05 -25.89
CA SER A 159 13.24 -11.78 -25.18
C SER A 159 12.54 -11.78 -23.80
N CYS A 160 11.23 -12.04 -23.75
CA CYS A 160 10.46 -12.08 -22.51
C CYS A 160 11.00 -13.12 -21.52
N GLN A 161 11.48 -14.28 -21.98
CA GLN A 161 12.14 -15.28 -21.14
C GLN A 161 13.42 -14.75 -20.49
N ARG A 162 14.30 -14.10 -21.27
CA ARG A 162 15.54 -13.49 -20.73
C ARG A 162 15.24 -12.35 -19.76
N GLN A 163 14.25 -11.51 -20.07
CA GLN A 163 13.77 -10.46 -19.16
C GLN A 163 13.19 -11.03 -17.86
N LEU A 164 12.36 -12.08 -17.93
CA LEU A 164 11.77 -12.74 -16.76
C LEU A 164 12.86 -13.42 -15.91
N GLN A 165 13.79 -14.17 -16.52
CA GLN A 165 14.94 -14.76 -15.82
C GLN A 165 15.80 -13.67 -15.15
N GLY A 166 16.02 -12.53 -15.81
CA GLY A 166 16.69 -11.37 -15.23
C GLY A 166 15.94 -10.77 -14.04
N LEU A 167 14.61 -10.66 -14.13
CA LEU A 167 13.74 -10.23 -13.00
C LEU A 167 13.80 -11.23 -11.84
N CYS A 168 13.64 -12.53 -12.09
CA CYS A 168 13.73 -13.58 -11.08
C CYS A 168 15.11 -13.61 -10.39
N ARG A 169 16.22 -13.41 -11.14
CA ARG A 169 17.56 -13.26 -10.55
C ARG A 169 17.69 -12.01 -9.67
N ARG A 170 17.09 -10.87 -10.06
CA ARG A 170 17.05 -9.65 -9.23
C ARG A 170 16.15 -9.78 -7.99
N LEU A 171 15.04 -10.51 -8.10
CA LEU A 171 14.11 -10.79 -7.01
C LEU A 171 14.73 -11.76 -5.99
N GLY A 172 15.31 -12.87 -6.45
CA GLY A 172 15.94 -13.90 -5.62
C GLY A 172 17.18 -13.42 -4.83
N GLN A 173 17.73 -12.25 -5.16
CA GLN A 173 18.76 -11.56 -4.37
C GLN A 173 18.16 -10.64 -3.28
N GLY A 174 16.93 -10.91 -2.83
CA GLY A 174 16.28 -10.20 -1.74
C GLY A 174 15.79 -8.78 -2.09
N GLY A 175 15.42 -8.54 -3.35
CA GLY A 175 14.79 -7.28 -3.79
C GLY A 175 15.67 -6.02 -3.86
N ARG A 176 16.79 -5.96 -3.11
CA ARG A 176 17.66 -4.78 -2.87
C ARG A 176 18.29 -4.10 -4.11
N ARG A 177 17.99 -4.54 -5.33
CA ARG A 177 18.49 -3.98 -6.61
C ARG A 177 17.40 -3.75 -7.68
N LEU A 178 16.11 -3.78 -7.32
CA LEU A 178 15.02 -3.47 -8.27
C LEU A 178 14.81 -1.96 -8.45
N ARG A 179 15.81 -1.29 -9.08
CA ARG A 179 15.50 -0.10 -9.87
C ARG A 179 14.77 -0.55 -11.13
N LEU A 180 13.66 0.10 -11.45
CA LEU A 180 12.89 -0.17 -12.66
C LEU A 180 13.69 0.33 -13.87
N ALA A 181 14.44 -0.56 -14.51
CA ALA A 181 15.21 -0.23 -15.71
C ALA A 181 14.25 0.24 -16.81
N GLN A 182 14.53 1.42 -17.36
CA GLN A 182 13.87 1.90 -18.57
C GLN A 182 14.32 1.03 -19.77
N ALA A 183 13.54 1.01 -20.85
CA ALA A 183 13.84 0.15 -21.98
C ALA A 183 15.20 0.54 -22.63
N PRO A 184 16.06 -0.43 -22.97
CA PRO A 184 17.30 -0.15 -23.69
C PRO A 184 16.98 0.26 -25.13
N VAL A 185 17.44 1.46 -25.52
CA VAL A 185 17.66 1.83 -26.92
C VAL A 185 18.89 1.04 -27.41
N PRO A 186 18.90 0.53 -28.65
CA PRO A 186 20.05 -0.20 -29.16
C PRO A 186 21.12 0.75 -29.71
N GLU A 187 22.30 0.77 -29.09
CA GLU A 187 23.50 1.35 -29.67
C GLU A 187 24.64 0.32 -29.65
N GLU A 188 24.90 -0.18 -30.87
CA GLU A 188 26.19 -0.55 -31.49
C GLU A 188 27.16 -1.53 -30.79
N GLU A 189 28.05 -2.08 -31.63
CA GLU A 189 28.91 -3.22 -31.34
C GLU A 189 30.36 -2.74 -31.07
N GLU A 190 30.92 -3.06 -29.91
CA GLU A 190 32.38 -3.05 -29.71
C GLU A 190 32.86 -4.47 -29.40
N GLU A 191 33.86 -4.92 -30.17
CA GLU A 191 34.47 -6.24 -30.06
C GLU A 191 35.68 -6.22 -29.10
N GLY A 192 35.99 -7.38 -28.51
CA GLY A 192 37.18 -7.59 -27.68
C GLY A 192 36.89 -7.65 -26.17
N GLU A 193 37.54 -8.50 -25.39
CA GLU A 193 38.57 -9.52 -25.69
C GLU A 193 38.22 -10.84 -25.00
N GLU A 194 38.58 -11.97 -25.62
CA GLU A 194 38.59 -13.26 -24.92
C GLU A 194 39.88 -13.40 -24.10
N GLU A 195 39.77 -13.66 -22.79
CA GLU A 195 40.75 -14.49 -22.08
C GLU A 195 40.02 -15.53 -21.21
N ASP A 196 40.72 -16.63 -20.93
CA ASP A 196 40.15 -17.97 -20.82
C ASP A 196 40.76 -18.74 -19.64
N LYS A 197 39.94 -19.61 -19.01
CA LYS A 197 40.31 -20.55 -17.92
C LYS A 197 40.80 -19.91 -16.59
N ASP A 198 40.87 -20.64 -15.47
CA ASP A 198 40.48 -22.04 -15.20
C ASP A 198 39.79 -22.20 -13.83
N SER A 199 39.24 -23.38 -13.55
CA SER A 199 38.56 -23.72 -12.28
C SER A 199 39.42 -24.66 -11.38
N PRO A 200 38.97 -25.23 -10.24
CA PRO A 200 39.73 -25.10 -8.98
C PRO A 200 40.37 -26.40 -8.46
N ARG A 201 41.30 -26.29 -7.49
CA ARG A 201 41.80 -27.44 -6.70
C ARG A 201 41.90 -27.18 -5.20
N SER A 202 41.86 -28.26 -4.42
CA SER A 202 41.61 -28.27 -2.97
C SER A 202 42.83 -28.64 -2.13
N GLY A 203 42.88 -28.15 -0.87
CA GLY A 203 43.93 -28.43 0.11
C GLY A 203 43.37 -28.87 1.47
N LYS A 204 43.83 -30.01 2.00
CA LYS A 204 43.22 -30.73 3.14
C LYS A 204 43.77 -30.35 4.53
N ARG A 205 42.85 -30.01 5.45
CA ARG A 205 42.57 -30.70 6.75
C ARG A 205 43.72 -30.96 7.77
N ARG A 206 43.48 -30.57 9.03
CA ARG A 206 43.92 -31.29 10.27
C ARG A 206 42.79 -31.29 11.33
N LYS A 207 42.80 -32.20 12.32
CA LYS A 207 41.73 -32.39 13.32
C LYS A 207 42.23 -33.02 14.65
N GLY A 208 41.69 -32.54 15.78
CA GLY A 208 41.48 -33.28 17.06
C GLY A 208 42.73 -33.65 17.86
N PRO A 209 42.63 -34.47 18.94
CA PRO A 209 41.44 -35.02 19.65
C PRO A 209 41.12 -34.22 20.95
N ALA A 210 40.15 -34.51 21.84
CA ALA A 210 38.82 -35.18 21.81
C ALA A 210 37.93 -34.51 22.93
N GLU A 211 37.11 -35.05 23.86
CA GLU A 211 36.67 -36.38 24.39
C GLU A 211 35.19 -36.30 24.90
N GLU A 212 34.68 -37.30 25.63
CA GLU A 212 33.28 -37.53 26.11
C GLU A 212 33.31 -38.32 27.47
N PRO A 213 32.24 -38.78 28.19
CA PRO A 213 30.86 -39.10 27.76
C PRO A 213 29.68 -38.88 28.78
N ALA A 214 28.50 -39.43 28.44
CA ALA A 214 27.45 -40.05 29.30
C ALA A 214 26.09 -39.34 29.55
N SER A 215 25.06 -40.19 29.67
CA SER A 215 23.58 -39.96 29.70
C SER A 215 23.00 -40.41 31.08
N PRO A 216 21.68 -40.54 31.40
CA PRO A 216 20.45 -40.41 30.57
C PRO A 216 19.18 -39.77 31.23
N GLU A 217 18.07 -39.76 30.45
CA GLU A 217 16.64 -39.87 30.82
C GLU A 217 15.91 -38.84 31.72
N GLY A 218 14.61 -38.64 31.43
CA GLY A 218 13.68 -37.87 32.28
C GLY A 218 12.40 -37.39 31.59
N GLU A 219 11.32 -38.18 31.61
CA GLU A 219 10.00 -37.73 31.13
C GLU A 219 9.32 -36.75 32.11
N ARG A 220 8.59 -35.74 31.57
CA ARG A 220 7.13 -35.55 31.79
C ARG A 220 6.59 -34.23 31.23
N ALA A 221 5.34 -34.28 30.77
CA ALA A 221 4.50 -33.13 30.46
C ALA A 221 3.48 -32.85 31.60
N PRO A 222 2.45 -32.01 31.41
CA PRO A 222 2.41 -30.66 32.00
C PRO A 222 1.48 -30.54 33.22
N LYS A 223 1.53 -29.41 33.93
CA LYS A 223 0.56 -29.08 34.99
C LYS A 223 -0.07 -27.70 34.81
N ARG A 224 -1.41 -27.67 34.80
CA ARG A 224 -2.25 -26.47 34.87
C ARG A 224 -2.72 -26.25 36.32
N PHE A 225 -2.58 -25.02 36.82
CA PHE A 225 -3.42 -24.41 37.87
C PHE A 225 -3.46 -22.90 37.52
N ARG A 226 -4.59 -22.18 37.36
CA ARG A 226 -5.98 -22.24 37.84
C ARG A 226 -6.24 -21.59 39.22
N HIS A 227 -6.40 -20.27 39.14
CA HIS A 227 -7.42 -19.40 39.76
C HIS A 227 -7.82 -19.59 41.24
N LEU A 228 -7.64 -18.49 41.98
CA LEU A 228 -8.40 -17.99 43.14
C LEU A 228 -8.22 -16.44 43.03
N GLU A 229 -9.18 -15.52 43.20
CA GLU A 229 -10.31 -15.39 44.15
C GLU A 229 -9.84 -15.46 45.61
N ARG A 230 -10.18 -14.54 46.53
CA ARG A 230 -11.05 -13.35 46.56
C ARG A 230 -10.24 -12.25 47.32
N GLU A 231 -10.61 -10.97 47.47
CA GLU A 231 -11.77 -10.39 48.17
C GLU A 231 -11.99 -8.93 47.75
N GLU A 232 -13.16 -8.39 48.07
CA GLU A 232 -13.58 -7.00 47.83
C GLU A 232 -13.51 -6.18 49.13
N GLU A 233 -13.31 -4.87 49.02
CA GLU A 233 -13.90 -3.92 49.98
C GLU A 233 -14.26 -2.61 49.26
N GLU A 234 -15.29 -1.91 49.75
CA GLU A 234 -16.05 -0.90 48.97
C GLU A 234 -15.75 0.55 49.38
N GLY A 235 -16.10 1.49 48.49
CA GLY A 235 -16.31 2.90 48.81
C GLY A 235 -15.12 3.83 48.53
N GLN A 236 -15.32 5.12 48.24
CA GLN A 236 -16.58 5.84 48.06
C GLN A 236 -16.41 6.97 47.02
N GLU A 237 -17.53 7.48 46.52
CA GLU A 237 -17.59 8.66 45.65
C GLU A 237 -17.24 9.93 46.44
N GLU A 238 -16.60 10.92 45.82
CA GLU A 238 -17.07 12.30 45.94
C GLU A 238 -16.66 13.15 44.72
N GLU A 239 -17.31 14.30 44.58
CA GLU A 239 -17.38 15.11 43.38
C GLU A 239 -16.72 16.49 43.59
N SER A 240 -16.44 17.21 42.49
CA SER A 240 -16.21 18.66 42.44
C SER A 240 -14.94 19.22 43.11
N ARG A 241 -14.14 19.98 42.35
CA ARG A 241 -14.23 21.47 42.32
C ARG A 241 -13.17 22.10 41.43
N GLU A 242 -13.58 23.14 40.70
CA GLU A 242 -12.68 24.16 40.14
C GLU A 242 -12.18 25.08 41.27
N PRO A 243 -11.15 25.90 40.99
CA PRO A 243 -11.38 27.32 41.22
C PRO A 243 -10.92 28.22 40.07
N GLU A 244 -11.69 29.28 39.83
CA GLU A 244 -11.41 30.31 38.85
C GLU A 244 -10.35 31.33 39.32
N SER A 245 -9.71 31.98 38.35
CA SER A 245 -9.34 33.41 38.36
C SER A 245 -8.37 33.98 39.41
N LEU A 246 -7.45 34.83 38.92
CA LEU A 246 -7.25 36.16 39.50
C LEU A 246 -6.60 37.07 38.45
N GLU A 247 -7.38 37.99 37.89
CA GLU A 247 -6.82 39.09 37.08
C GLU A 247 -6.15 40.14 37.97
N SER A 248 -5.18 40.88 37.42
CA SER A 248 -4.91 42.24 37.87
C SER A 248 -4.56 43.16 36.69
N ARG A 249 -5.24 44.30 36.65
CA ARG A 249 -4.93 45.49 35.83
C ARG A 249 -3.87 46.30 36.62
N ALA A 250 -3.11 47.25 36.07
CA ALA A 250 -3.14 47.95 34.78
C ALA A 250 -1.67 48.13 34.28
N ASP A 251 -1.23 49.03 33.38
CA ASP A 251 -1.79 50.34 32.98
C ASP A 251 -1.27 50.89 31.62
N GLU A 252 -1.71 52.09 31.27
CA GLU A 252 -1.42 52.94 30.08
C GLU A 252 -0.02 52.86 29.42
N GLY A 253 0.06 53.14 28.09
CA GLY A 253 1.38 53.48 27.48
C GLY A 253 1.56 53.59 25.96
N GLY A 254 0.86 54.51 25.27
CA GLY A 254 1.42 55.32 24.16
C GLY A 254 2.16 54.73 22.93
N ALA A 255 1.46 54.73 21.79
CA ALA A 255 1.91 55.22 20.45
C ALA A 255 3.31 54.86 19.85
N SER A 256 3.26 54.17 18.69
CA SER A 256 4.22 54.31 17.57
C SER A 256 4.32 55.79 17.08
N PRO A 257 5.45 56.29 16.51
CA PRO A 257 5.82 55.91 15.12
C PRO A 257 7.32 56.06 14.67
N ILE A 258 7.68 55.28 13.63
CA ILE A 258 8.43 55.68 12.39
C ILE A 258 9.60 56.71 12.50
N LYS A 259 10.84 56.32 12.10
CA LYS A 259 11.53 56.76 10.82
C LYS A 259 12.96 56.21 10.59
N ASN A 260 13.39 56.28 9.31
CA ASN A 260 14.75 56.46 8.76
C ASN A 260 15.81 55.31 8.79
N GLN A 261 16.00 54.71 7.61
CA GLN A 261 17.31 54.40 6.96
C GLN A 261 18.06 55.72 6.57
N PRO A 262 19.29 55.76 5.97
CA PRO A 262 20.06 54.69 5.28
C PRO A 262 21.60 54.67 5.51
N GLY A 263 22.34 53.76 4.84
CA GLY A 263 23.80 53.96 4.65
C GLY A 263 24.73 52.81 4.21
N ARG A 264 24.64 52.33 2.95
CA ARG A 264 25.76 51.92 2.06
C ARG A 264 26.89 50.98 2.59
N ALA A 265 26.93 49.72 2.13
CA ALA A 265 27.99 49.15 1.26
C ALA A 265 27.84 47.63 1.05
N GLU A 266 27.83 47.15 -0.21
CA GLU A 266 28.25 45.77 -0.55
C GLU A 266 29.78 45.70 -0.67
N PRO A 267 30.38 44.50 -0.69
CA PRO A 267 30.68 43.95 -2.02
C PRO A 267 30.12 42.54 -2.24
N ARG A 268 29.75 42.27 -3.50
CA ARG A 268 29.44 40.93 -4.01
C ARG A 268 30.71 40.11 -4.18
N GLU A 269 30.61 38.80 -4.04
CA GLU A 269 31.28 37.89 -4.97
C GLU A 269 30.46 36.59 -5.15
N ALA A 270 30.93 35.69 -6.01
CA ALA A 270 30.14 34.58 -6.58
C ALA A 270 29.56 33.61 -5.52
N GLY A 271 28.42 32.96 -5.74
CA GLY A 271 27.71 32.79 -7.01
C GLY A 271 27.90 31.39 -7.60
N GLN A 272 27.47 30.37 -6.87
CA GLN A 272 27.26 29.02 -7.40
C GLN A 272 25.81 28.61 -7.10
N GLY A 273 24.98 28.58 -8.14
CA GLY A 273 23.66 27.98 -8.04
C GLY A 273 23.81 26.46 -7.96
N LEU A 274 23.10 25.82 -7.03
CA LEU A 274 22.84 24.39 -7.14
C LEU A 274 21.85 24.22 -8.28
N GLU A 275 22.34 23.73 -9.42
CA GLU A 275 21.49 23.39 -10.56
C GLU A 275 20.49 22.31 -10.13
N GLU A 276 19.21 22.68 -10.06
CA GLU A 276 18.15 21.67 -10.11
C GLU A 276 18.36 20.90 -11.41
N THR A 277 18.66 19.61 -11.33
CA THR A 277 18.83 18.74 -12.49
C THR A 277 17.46 18.40 -13.10
N GLN A 278 16.75 19.43 -13.56
CA GLN A 278 15.56 19.33 -14.39
C GLN A 278 15.99 18.80 -15.77
N ALA A 279 16.16 17.49 -15.87
CA ALA A 279 16.19 16.81 -17.16
C ALA A 279 14.92 17.20 -17.93
N PRO A 280 15.01 17.72 -19.17
CA PRO A 280 13.84 18.16 -19.91
C PRO A 280 12.79 17.05 -20.02
N ALA A 281 11.55 17.34 -19.60
CA ALA A 281 10.45 16.41 -19.69
C ALA A 281 9.89 16.37 -21.12
N GLU A 282 10.65 15.79 -22.04
CA GLU A 282 10.31 15.71 -23.47
C GLU A 282 8.97 15.00 -23.70
N GLY A 283 8.03 15.68 -24.36
CA GLY A 283 6.86 15.06 -25.01
C GLY A 283 5.77 14.46 -24.10
N LEU A 284 5.74 14.73 -22.80
CA LEU A 284 4.69 14.19 -21.93
C LEU A 284 3.36 14.95 -22.07
N GLU A 285 2.51 14.56 -23.02
CA GLU A 285 1.17 15.13 -23.21
C GLU A 285 0.12 14.55 -22.24
N LEU A 286 -0.89 15.36 -21.90
CA LEU A 286 -2.09 14.89 -21.19
C LEU A 286 -3.06 14.22 -22.17
N PRO A 287 -4.00 13.38 -21.70
CA PRO A 287 -5.14 12.95 -22.52
C PRO A 287 -5.92 14.19 -22.99
N LYS A 288 -6.30 14.25 -24.28
CA LYS A 288 -6.91 15.47 -24.88
C LYS A 288 -8.18 15.90 -24.13
N THR A 289 -9.03 14.94 -23.81
CA THR A 289 -10.20 15.03 -22.91
C THR A 289 -9.90 15.72 -21.58
N VAL A 290 -8.79 15.37 -20.92
CA VAL A 290 -8.32 16.00 -19.68
C VAL A 290 -7.81 17.42 -19.98
N GLN A 291 -6.98 17.58 -21.02
CA GLN A 291 -6.31 18.84 -21.35
C GLN A 291 -7.31 19.95 -21.70
N ASP A 292 -8.36 19.63 -22.47
CA ASP A 292 -9.45 20.56 -22.81
C ASP A 292 -10.25 21.01 -21.57
N GLN A 293 -10.27 20.22 -20.49
CA GLN A 293 -10.96 20.56 -19.24
C GLN A 293 -10.05 21.18 -18.16
N VAL A 294 -8.71 21.24 -18.36
CA VAL A 294 -7.79 21.90 -17.40
C VAL A 294 -8.21 23.32 -17.03
N PRO A 295 -8.61 24.22 -17.96
CA PRO A 295 -9.04 25.57 -17.60
C PRO A 295 -10.28 25.59 -16.70
N ARG A 296 -11.18 24.63 -16.88
CA ARG A 296 -12.42 24.50 -16.11
C ARG A 296 -12.18 23.89 -14.72
N LEU A 297 -11.27 22.92 -14.62
CA LEU A 297 -10.74 22.43 -13.34
C LEU A 297 -10.01 23.54 -12.57
N GLN A 298 -9.19 24.36 -13.23
CA GLN A 298 -8.57 25.54 -12.61
C GLN A 298 -9.60 26.58 -12.15
N GLN A 299 -10.72 26.75 -12.86
CA GLN A 299 -11.81 27.64 -12.43
C GLN A 299 -12.50 27.11 -11.17
N LEU A 300 -12.86 25.82 -11.15
CA LEU A 300 -13.45 25.14 -9.97
C LEU A 300 -12.52 25.23 -8.75
N LEU A 301 -11.21 25.07 -8.94
CA LEU A 301 -10.21 25.20 -7.89
C LEU A 301 -10.10 26.62 -7.32
N LYS A 302 -10.41 27.65 -8.11
CA LYS A 302 -10.43 29.06 -7.68
C LYS A 302 -11.71 29.42 -6.92
N THR A 303 -12.84 28.78 -7.22
CA THR A 303 -14.11 29.00 -6.49
C THR A 303 -14.17 28.26 -5.15
N PHE A 304 -13.15 27.48 -4.78
CA PHE A 304 -12.98 26.90 -3.44
C PHE A 304 -12.66 27.97 -2.37
N GLY A 305 -13.73 28.62 -1.92
CA GLY A 305 -13.74 29.66 -0.89
C GLY A 305 -15.08 30.37 -0.80
N GLU A 306 -15.87 30.33 -1.88
CA GLU A 306 -17.13 31.07 -2.04
C GLU A 306 -18.37 30.27 -1.58
N GLY A 307 -18.19 29.25 -0.74
CA GLY A 307 -19.30 28.49 -0.13
C GLY A 307 -19.86 27.33 -0.96
N LEU A 308 -19.08 26.75 -1.87
CA LEU A 308 -19.49 25.60 -2.71
C LEU A 308 -19.56 24.28 -1.91
N GLU A 309 -20.58 24.13 -1.07
CA GLU A 309 -21.09 22.81 -0.69
C GLU A 309 -21.79 22.18 -1.91
N GLY A 310 -21.33 20.99 -2.32
CA GLY A 310 -21.86 20.33 -3.51
C GLY A 310 -21.21 18.98 -3.79
N ALA A 311 -21.87 18.19 -4.64
CA ALA A 311 -21.36 16.92 -5.15
C ALA A 311 -20.08 17.12 -5.99
N PRO A 312 -19.20 16.11 -6.11
CA PRO A 312 -18.00 16.21 -6.94
C PRO A 312 -18.38 16.50 -8.41
N PRO A 313 -17.76 17.49 -9.07
CA PRO A 313 -17.97 17.76 -10.48
C PRO A 313 -17.52 16.58 -11.34
N LEU A 314 -18.27 16.30 -12.42
CA LEU A 314 -18.01 15.19 -13.36
C LEU A 314 -16.60 15.27 -13.96
N GLU A 315 -16.05 16.48 -14.07
CA GLU A 315 -14.71 16.75 -14.59
C GLU A 315 -13.59 16.13 -13.73
N LEU A 316 -13.84 15.78 -12.45
CA LEU A 316 -12.89 15.02 -11.63
C LEU A 316 -12.86 13.52 -11.97
N GLN A 317 -13.84 12.97 -12.68
CA GLN A 317 -13.78 11.57 -13.15
C GLN A 317 -12.70 11.39 -14.23
N LEU A 318 -12.31 12.45 -14.91
CA LEU A 318 -11.20 12.46 -15.88
C LEU A 318 -9.84 12.14 -15.23
N LEU A 319 -9.73 12.21 -13.89
CA LEU A 319 -8.53 11.75 -13.16
C LEU A 319 -8.26 10.24 -13.31
N HIS A 320 -9.24 9.45 -13.77
CA HIS A 320 -9.07 8.04 -14.09
C HIS A 320 -8.44 7.80 -15.48
N GLU A 321 -8.46 8.78 -16.38
CA GLU A 321 -7.84 8.70 -17.72
C GLU A 321 -6.32 8.94 -17.67
N CYS A 322 -5.84 9.65 -16.65
CA CYS A 322 -4.42 9.96 -16.47
C CYS A 322 -3.61 8.75 -15.97
N ASN A 323 -2.49 8.44 -16.64
CA ASN A 323 -1.44 7.62 -16.04
C ASN A 323 -0.69 8.41 -14.93
N PRO A 324 0.12 7.78 -14.06
CA PRO A 324 0.74 8.46 -12.92
C PRO A 324 1.68 9.63 -13.27
N ARG A 325 2.33 9.63 -14.45
CA ARG A 325 3.14 10.78 -14.91
C ARG A 325 2.24 11.92 -15.39
N GLN A 326 1.16 11.60 -16.11
CA GLN A 326 0.14 12.59 -16.53
C GLN A 326 -0.59 13.18 -15.32
N MET A 327 -0.82 12.39 -14.27
CA MET A 327 -1.38 12.87 -13.01
C MET A 327 -0.46 13.90 -12.33
N ASP A 328 0.86 13.70 -12.38
CA ASP A 328 1.85 14.62 -11.80
C ASP A 328 1.92 15.94 -12.59
N LEU A 329 1.91 15.86 -13.93
CA LEU A 329 1.79 17.02 -14.82
C LEU A 329 0.48 17.79 -14.61
N LEU A 330 -0.65 17.08 -14.50
CA LEU A 330 -1.95 17.68 -14.22
C LEU A 330 -1.95 18.36 -12.84
N CYS A 331 -1.39 17.70 -11.81
CA CYS A 331 -1.21 18.25 -10.48
C CYS A 331 -0.43 19.57 -10.49
N ALA A 332 0.60 19.68 -11.33
CA ALA A 332 1.37 20.92 -11.52
C ALA A 332 0.56 22.00 -12.26
N GLN A 333 -0.12 21.65 -13.36
CA GLN A 333 -0.97 22.58 -14.13
C GLN A 333 -2.16 23.10 -13.32
N LEU A 334 -2.73 22.28 -12.43
CA LEU A 334 -3.80 22.64 -11.50
C LEU A 334 -3.30 23.39 -10.25
N GLN A 335 -1.98 23.58 -10.09
CA GLN A 335 -1.35 24.31 -8.99
C GLN A 335 -1.76 23.81 -7.59
N LEU A 336 -2.06 22.51 -7.44
CA LEU A 336 -2.54 21.92 -6.17
C LEU A 336 -1.64 22.20 -4.94
N PRO A 337 -0.30 22.28 -5.05
CA PRO A 337 0.58 22.66 -3.92
C PRO A 337 0.40 24.11 -3.42
N GLN A 338 -0.37 24.94 -4.13
CA GLN A 338 -0.56 26.39 -3.89
C GLN A 338 -1.98 26.75 -3.42
N LEU A 339 -2.91 25.79 -3.38
CA LEU A 339 -4.27 25.98 -2.86
C LEU A 339 -4.28 26.44 -1.38
N SER A 340 -5.40 26.99 -0.91
CA SER A 340 -5.63 27.23 0.52
C SER A 340 -5.99 25.92 1.26
N ASP A 341 -5.76 25.84 2.57
CA ASP A 341 -6.14 24.64 3.35
C ASP A 341 -7.66 24.32 3.31
N PRO A 342 -8.60 25.29 3.31
CA PRO A 342 -10.01 25.03 3.00
C PRO A 342 -10.23 24.38 1.62
N ALA A 343 -9.52 24.84 0.59
CA ALA A 343 -9.62 24.29 -0.75
C ALA A 343 -9.02 22.88 -0.85
N VAL A 344 -7.95 22.58 -0.11
CA VAL A 344 -7.43 21.21 0.01
C VAL A 344 -8.42 20.29 0.71
N LEU A 345 -9.07 20.75 1.79
CA LEU A 345 -10.10 19.96 2.47
C LEU A 345 -11.27 19.66 1.52
N GLN A 346 -11.82 20.66 0.82
CA GLN A 346 -12.95 20.46 -0.07
C GLN A 346 -12.60 19.59 -1.29
N LEU A 347 -11.40 19.74 -1.85
CA LEU A 347 -10.90 18.85 -2.88
C LEU A 347 -10.73 17.42 -2.37
N CYS A 348 -10.27 17.21 -1.14
CA CYS A 348 -10.19 15.88 -0.53
C CYS A 348 -11.59 15.26 -0.38
N THR A 349 -12.60 16.01 0.06
CA THR A 349 -14.01 15.55 0.11
C THR A 349 -14.52 15.08 -1.26
N TRP A 350 -14.19 15.81 -2.33
CA TRP A 350 -14.54 15.42 -3.70
C TRP A 350 -13.74 14.19 -4.20
N LEU A 351 -12.43 14.10 -3.94
CA LEU A 351 -11.61 12.94 -4.30
C LEU A 351 -11.94 11.66 -3.50
N LEU A 352 -12.51 11.81 -2.29
CA LEU A 352 -13.02 10.71 -1.47
C LEU A 352 -14.34 10.15 -2.00
N SER A 353 -15.17 10.99 -2.64
CA SER A 353 -16.46 10.62 -3.21
C SER A 353 -16.41 10.17 -4.68
N LEU A 354 -15.21 10.12 -5.28
CA LEU A 354 -15.01 9.47 -6.58
C LEU A 354 -15.32 7.96 -6.51
N SER A 355 -15.92 7.46 -7.60
CA SER A 355 -16.16 6.06 -7.90
C SER A 355 -15.93 5.84 -9.41
N PRO A 356 -15.07 4.89 -9.84
CA PRO A 356 -14.26 3.99 -9.02
C PRO A 356 -13.22 4.74 -8.16
N ASP A 357 -12.57 4.02 -7.25
CA ASP A 357 -11.51 4.59 -6.42
C ASP A 357 -10.26 4.94 -7.25
N LEU A 358 -9.49 5.92 -6.79
CA LEU A 358 -8.21 6.28 -7.40
C LEU A 358 -7.22 5.10 -7.33
N SER A 359 -6.48 4.86 -8.42
CA SER A 359 -5.44 3.84 -8.44
C SER A 359 -4.34 4.15 -7.41
N LEU A 360 -3.72 3.11 -6.86
CA LEU A 360 -2.62 3.23 -5.87
C LEU A 360 -1.59 4.31 -6.27
N SER A 361 -1.18 4.30 -7.54
CA SER A 361 -0.18 5.22 -8.09
C SER A 361 -0.72 6.65 -8.24
N ASN A 362 -1.94 6.83 -8.76
CA ASN A 362 -2.53 8.18 -8.91
C ASN A 362 -2.82 8.81 -7.54
N ALA A 363 -3.32 8.02 -6.57
CA ALA A 363 -3.50 8.46 -5.19
C ALA A 363 -2.15 8.85 -4.55
N THR A 364 -1.08 8.07 -4.75
CA THR A 364 0.27 8.39 -4.25
C THR A 364 0.79 9.72 -4.82
N VAL A 365 0.55 10.00 -6.12
CA VAL A 365 0.93 11.27 -6.77
C VAL A 365 0.11 12.44 -6.22
N LEU A 366 -1.22 12.28 -6.13
CA LEU A 366 -2.11 13.28 -5.55
C LEU A 366 -1.73 13.61 -4.10
N THR A 367 -1.42 12.63 -3.26
CA THR A 367 -0.95 12.92 -1.88
C THR A 367 0.33 13.77 -1.88
N LYS A 368 1.32 13.46 -2.73
CA LYS A 368 2.54 14.27 -2.82
C LYS A 368 2.22 15.71 -3.21
N SER A 369 1.41 15.91 -4.25
CA SER A 369 1.06 17.25 -4.71
C SER A 369 0.23 18.05 -3.70
N LEU A 370 -0.74 17.41 -3.06
CA LEU A 370 -1.63 18.07 -2.09
C LEU A 370 -0.92 18.42 -0.78
N PHE A 371 -0.15 17.48 -0.22
CA PHE A 371 0.29 17.55 1.18
C PHE A 371 1.81 17.72 1.37
N LEU A 372 2.67 17.15 0.52
CA LEU A 372 4.11 17.06 0.83
C LEU A 372 4.75 18.44 1.00
N ARG A 373 4.53 19.37 0.06
CA ARG A 373 5.09 20.74 0.15
C ARG A 373 4.57 21.48 1.38
N ARG A 374 3.31 21.26 1.78
CA ARG A 374 2.71 21.90 2.96
C ARG A 374 3.38 21.41 4.23
N ILE A 375 3.47 20.09 4.40
CA ILE A 375 4.09 19.44 5.57
C ILE A 375 5.56 19.88 5.70
N LEU A 376 6.31 19.87 4.61
CA LEU A 376 7.71 20.36 4.60
C LEU A 376 7.84 21.86 4.91
N SER A 377 6.78 22.66 4.74
CA SER A 377 6.77 24.10 5.03
C SER A 377 6.23 24.45 6.44
N LEU A 378 5.85 23.45 7.27
CA LEU A 378 5.31 23.70 8.61
C LEU A 378 6.39 24.23 9.57
N THR A 379 6.18 25.45 10.09
CA THR A 379 6.96 26.03 11.20
C THR A 379 6.30 25.86 12.57
N SER A 380 5.07 25.35 12.60
CA SER A 380 4.23 25.06 13.77
C SER A 380 3.36 23.85 13.48
N SER A 381 2.68 23.28 14.48
CA SER A 381 1.70 22.20 14.26
C SER A 381 0.67 22.57 13.18
N ALA A 382 0.26 21.57 12.39
CA ALA A 382 -0.56 21.76 11.21
C ALA A 382 -1.94 22.37 11.52
N SER A 383 -2.51 23.11 10.57
CA SER A 383 -3.84 23.70 10.72
C SER A 383 -4.90 22.60 10.90
N ARG A 384 -5.98 22.89 11.65
CA ARG A 384 -7.09 21.94 11.83
C ARG A 384 -7.64 21.44 10.47
N LEU A 385 -7.74 22.33 9.48
CA LEU A 385 -8.22 22.00 8.15
C LEU A 385 -7.25 21.08 7.39
N LEU A 386 -5.94 21.36 7.44
CA LEU A 386 -4.91 20.50 6.84
C LEU A 386 -4.89 19.11 7.49
N MET A 387 -5.01 19.04 8.83
CA MET A 387 -5.11 17.76 9.54
C MET A 387 -6.38 16.99 9.18
N THR A 388 -7.56 17.63 9.18
CA THR A 388 -8.82 16.98 8.79
C THR A 388 -8.79 16.51 7.33
N ALA A 389 -8.20 17.29 6.41
CA ALA A 389 -8.04 16.89 5.01
C ALA A 389 -7.11 15.66 4.89
N LEU A 390 -5.99 15.67 5.61
CA LEU A 390 -5.02 14.58 5.59
C LEU A 390 -5.57 13.30 6.21
N THR A 391 -6.20 13.36 7.39
CA THR A 391 -6.71 12.15 8.06
C THR A 391 -7.93 11.56 7.36
N SER A 392 -8.86 12.38 6.87
CA SER A 392 -9.98 11.89 6.06
C SER A 392 -9.51 11.25 4.75
N PHE A 393 -8.52 11.84 4.07
CA PHE A 393 -7.93 11.23 2.87
C PHE A 393 -7.15 9.95 3.19
N CYS A 394 -6.46 9.91 4.34
CA CYS A 394 -5.78 8.71 4.84
C CYS A 394 -6.75 7.57 5.18
N ALA A 395 -7.92 7.86 5.74
CA ALA A 395 -8.92 6.84 6.09
C ALA A 395 -9.42 6.02 4.89
N LYS A 396 -9.36 6.55 3.66
CA LYS A 396 -9.64 5.81 2.41
C LYS A 396 -8.37 5.33 1.69
N TYR A 397 -7.31 6.15 1.69
CA TYR A 397 -6.11 5.95 0.89
C TYR A 397 -4.84 5.75 1.75
N ALA A 398 -4.93 5.02 2.86
CA ALA A 398 -3.90 4.93 3.90
C ALA A 398 -2.50 4.57 3.37
N TYR A 399 -2.38 3.45 2.63
CA TYR A 399 -1.09 3.04 2.06
C TYR A 399 -0.53 4.04 1.04
N PRO A 400 -1.29 4.55 0.03
CA PRO A 400 -0.87 5.69 -0.79
C PRO A 400 -0.36 6.89 0.02
N VAL A 401 -1.09 7.31 1.05
CA VAL A 401 -0.79 8.50 1.84
C VAL A 401 0.51 8.34 2.60
N CYS A 402 0.62 7.28 3.38
CA CYS A 402 1.82 7.04 4.18
C CYS A 402 3.03 6.78 3.27
N ARG A 403 2.89 5.99 2.20
CA ARG A 403 3.98 5.75 1.22
C ARG A 403 4.48 7.03 0.56
N ALA A 404 3.57 7.95 0.22
CA ALA A 404 3.87 9.23 -0.43
C ALA A 404 4.67 10.19 0.47
N LEU A 405 4.36 10.21 1.78
CA LEU A 405 4.88 11.21 2.72
C LEU A 405 6.05 10.71 3.57
N LEU A 406 5.98 9.47 4.05
CA LEU A 406 6.87 8.92 5.10
C LEU A 406 8.35 9.00 4.73
N GLY A 407 8.73 8.52 3.56
CA GLY A 407 10.11 8.61 3.05
C GLY A 407 10.57 10.05 2.82
N PRO A 408 9.89 10.83 1.96
CA PRO A 408 10.29 12.21 1.65
C PRO A 408 10.32 13.17 2.86
N VAL A 409 9.40 13.04 3.81
CA VAL A 409 9.40 13.87 5.02
C VAL A 409 10.51 13.46 5.98
N LEU A 410 10.70 12.16 6.26
CA LEU A 410 11.81 11.70 7.11
C LEU A 410 13.20 11.99 6.50
N GLN A 411 13.34 11.97 5.18
CA GLN A 411 14.59 12.30 4.50
C GLN A 411 14.85 13.80 4.35
N ALA A 412 13.87 14.67 4.63
CA ALA A 412 14.04 16.11 4.47
C ALA A 412 15.10 16.70 5.43
N PRO A 413 15.94 17.65 4.96
CA PRO A 413 16.79 18.45 5.83
C PRO A 413 15.91 19.38 6.67
N GLY A 414 16.21 19.49 7.97
CA GLY A 414 15.47 20.39 8.87
C GLY A 414 14.02 19.98 9.17
N ILE A 415 13.68 18.68 9.08
CA ILE A 415 12.44 18.16 9.70
C ILE A 415 12.36 18.63 11.17
N GLY A 416 11.17 19.04 11.61
CA GLY A 416 10.93 19.52 12.97
C GLY A 416 9.76 18.81 13.65
N PRO A 417 9.46 19.21 14.91
CA PRO A 417 8.43 18.57 15.72
C PRO A 417 7.05 18.52 15.07
N ALA A 418 6.66 19.53 14.27
CA ALA A 418 5.35 19.57 13.60
C ALA A 418 5.19 18.50 12.52
N GLN A 419 6.25 18.23 11.73
CA GLN A 419 6.26 17.16 10.74
C GLN A 419 6.25 15.80 11.41
N THR A 420 7.05 15.64 12.47
CA THR A 420 7.20 14.38 13.20
C THR A 420 5.94 14.06 14.02
N GLU A 421 5.28 15.05 14.63
CA GLU A 421 3.95 14.94 15.25
C GLU A 421 2.91 14.41 14.24
N LEU A 422 2.86 15.00 13.04
CA LEU A 422 1.93 14.61 11.98
C LEU A 422 2.20 13.19 11.47
N LEU A 423 3.46 12.79 11.27
CA LEU A 423 3.80 11.40 10.92
C LEU A 423 3.46 10.41 12.04
N CYS A 424 3.73 10.77 13.30
CA CYS A 424 3.33 9.97 14.46
C CYS A 424 1.82 9.83 14.60
N CYS A 425 1.05 10.89 14.27
CA CYS A 425 -0.40 10.87 14.23
C CYS A 425 -0.90 9.87 13.16
N LEU A 426 -0.37 9.94 11.93
CA LEU A 426 -0.69 8.98 10.86
C LEU A 426 -0.37 7.54 11.28
N MET A 427 0.82 7.25 11.83
CA MET A 427 1.19 5.90 12.27
C MET A 427 0.36 5.36 13.44
N LYS A 428 -0.39 6.23 14.12
CA LYS A 428 -1.30 5.88 15.22
C LYS A 428 -2.77 5.82 14.80
N ASP A 429 -3.12 5.98 13.52
CA ASP A 429 -4.50 5.82 13.06
C ASP A 429 -4.99 4.37 13.25
N GLU A 430 -6.23 4.19 13.70
CA GLU A 430 -6.88 2.86 13.74
C GLU A 430 -7.17 2.33 12.34
N ALA A 431 -7.46 3.23 11.38
CA ALA A 431 -7.82 2.89 10.01
C ALA A 431 -6.65 2.27 9.19
N LEU A 432 -5.42 2.31 9.72
CA LEU A 432 -4.29 1.59 9.14
C LEU A 432 -4.48 0.07 9.29
N GLU A 433 -4.80 -0.61 8.19
CA GLU A 433 -4.84 -2.09 8.13
C GLU A 433 -3.49 -2.72 8.55
N PRO A 434 -3.47 -3.92 9.18
CA PRO A 434 -2.24 -4.58 9.62
C PRO A 434 -1.19 -4.75 8.50
N ASP A 435 -1.61 -5.20 7.32
CA ASP A 435 -0.74 -5.35 6.13
C ASP A 435 -0.07 -4.01 5.76
N THR A 436 -0.81 -2.90 5.86
CA THR A 436 -0.27 -1.55 5.60
C THR A 436 0.76 -1.15 6.67
N ARG A 437 0.55 -1.52 7.94
CA ARG A 437 1.53 -1.26 9.02
C ARG A 437 2.85 -1.99 8.77
N ILE A 438 2.81 -3.24 8.27
CA ILE A 438 3.99 -4.03 7.90
C ILE A 438 4.72 -3.35 6.72
N LEU A 439 4.00 -2.99 5.66
CA LEU A 439 4.58 -2.30 4.50
C LEU A 439 5.22 -0.93 4.87
N MET A 440 4.64 -0.19 5.82
CA MET A 440 5.23 1.04 6.34
C MET A 440 6.47 0.80 7.18
N LEU A 441 6.48 -0.24 8.04
CA LEU A 441 7.67 -0.60 8.80
C LEU A 441 8.82 -0.98 7.87
N GLY A 442 8.57 -1.81 6.85
CA GLY A 442 9.55 -2.16 5.83
C GLY A 442 10.14 -0.92 5.15
N GLN A 443 9.29 0.04 4.75
CA GLN A 443 9.74 1.31 4.17
C GLN A 443 10.61 2.13 5.15
N ILE A 444 10.32 2.16 6.46
CA ILE A 444 11.14 2.90 7.45
C ILE A 444 12.47 2.18 7.74
N LEU A 445 12.51 0.85 7.70
CA LEU A 445 13.74 0.07 7.88
C LEU A 445 14.75 0.32 6.76
N GLU A 446 14.32 0.69 5.55
CA GLU A 446 15.23 1.10 4.46
C GLU A 446 15.84 2.51 4.65
N LEU A 447 15.22 3.39 5.46
CA LEU A 447 15.67 4.78 5.64
C LEU A 447 16.95 4.91 6.50
N PRO A 448 17.72 6.01 6.36
CA PRO A 448 18.61 6.46 7.43
C PRO A 448 17.79 6.81 8.68
N TRP A 449 18.33 6.54 9.86
CA TRP A 449 17.63 6.71 11.14
C TRP A 449 18.19 7.91 11.91
N LYS A 450 17.29 8.71 12.50
CA LYS A 450 17.56 9.90 13.34
C LYS A 450 16.47 10.03 14.41
N GLU A 451 16.54 11.08 15.24
CA GLU A 451 15.61 11.32 16.36
C GLU A 451 14.13 11.17 15.97
N ASP A 452 13.74 11.79 14.86
CA ASP A 452 12.37 11.72 14.29
C ASP A 452 11.97 10.30 13.88
N THR A 453 12.93 9.56 13.29
CA THR A 453 12.70 8.18 12.87
C THR A 453 12.39 7.30 14.08
N PHE A 454 13.09 7.49 15.20
CA PHE A 454 12.78 6.74 16.43
C PHE A 454 11.36 7.01 16.92
N LEU A 455 10.89 8.26 16.88
CA LEU A 455 9.53 8.64 17.29
C LEU A 455 8.44 8.04 16.37
N VAL A 456 8.67 8.05 15.05
CA VAL A 456 7.72 7.48 14.07
C VAL A 456 7.70 5.95 14.15
N VAL A 457 8.85 5.29 14.29
CA VAL A 457 8.92 3.83 14.50
C VAL A 457 8.28 3.43 15.83
N GLN A 458 8.54 4.16 16.92
CA GLN A 458 7.87 3.92 18.20
C GLN A 458 6.35 4.02 18.04
N SER A 459 5.86 5.08 17.38
CA SER A 459 4.44 5.31 17.16
C SER A 459 3.76 4.22 16.34
N LEU A 460 4.46 3.62 15.38
CA LEU A 460 3.98 2.47 14.61
C LEU A 460 4.01 1.17 15.43
N LEU A 461 5.12 0.89 16.13
CA LEU A 461 5.27 -0.32 16.97
C LEU A 461 4.40 -0.30 18.23
N GLU A 462 3.91 0.87 18.66
CA GLU A 462 2.87 0.99 19.68
C GLU A 462 1.63 0.17 19.32
N ARG A 463 1.27 0.11 18.02
CA ARG A 463 0.12 -0.61 17.47
C ARG A 463 0.31 -2.12 17.28
N GLN A 464 1.39 -2.70 17.82
CA GLN A 464 1.73 -4.14 17.77
C GLN A 464 1.76 -4.69 16.33
N VAL A 465 2.83 -4.40 15.60
CA VAL A 465 2.99 -4.83 14.20
C VAL A 465 3.53 -6.26 14.13
N GLU A 466 2.84 -7.13 13.40
CA GLU A 466 3.27 -8.51 13.16
C GLU A 466 4.41 -8.58 12.15
N MET A 467 5.64 -8.42 12.64
CA MET A 467 6.86 -8.56 11.83
C MET A 467 7.17 -10.03 11.45
N THR A 468 7.84 -10.23 10.33
CA THR A 468 8.62 -11.45 10.06
C THR A 468 9.89 -11.52 10.93
N PRO A 469 10.50 -12.71 11.12
CA PRO A 469 11.82 -12.84 11.77
C PRO A 469 12.91 -11.99 11.10
N GLU A 470 12.84 -11.84 9.78
CA GLU A 470 13.78 -11.08 8.95
C GLU A 470 13.65 -9.57 9.22
N GLU A 471 12.43 -9.01 9.17
CA GLU A 471 12.17 -7.60 9.49
C GLU A 471 12.53 -7.27 10.94
N PHE A 472 12.20 -8.17 11.88
CA PHE A 472 12.57 -8.00 13.28
C PHE A 472 14.10 -8.03 13.47
N SER A 473 14.81 -8.87 12.72
CA SER A 473 16.28 -8.90 12.76
C SER A 473 16.90 -7.62 12.23
N VAL A 474 16.36 -7.05 11.14
CA VAL A 474 16.80 -5.73 10.62
C VAL A 474 16.45 -4.60 11.59
N LEU A 475 15.31 -4.66 12.27
CA LEU A 475 14.94 -3.71 13.34
C LEU A 475 15.97 -3.72 14.49
N ILE A 476 16.37 -4.91 14.97
CA ILE A 476 17.41 -5.00 16.02
C ILE A 476 18.77 -4.55 15.49
N GLU A 477 19.17 -4.94 14.27
CA GLU A 477 20.43 -4.50 13.64
C GLU A 477 20.54 -2.97 13.60
N LYS A 478 19.46 -2.29 13.18
CA LYS A 478 19.34 -0.83 13.20
C LYS A 478 19.49 -0.27 14.61
N LEU A 479 18.75 -0.78 15.59
CA LEU A 479 18.83 -0.28 16.97
C LEU A 479 20.25 -0.40 17.53
N CYS A 480 20.88 -1.57 17.40
CA CYS A 480 22.26 -1.78 17.83
C CYS A 480 23.26 -0.85 17.12
N LYS A 481 23.06 -0.59 15.82
CA LYS A 481 23.94 0.24 15.00
C LYS A 481 23.85 1.73 15.34
N GLU A 482 22.65 2.27 15.55
CA GLU A 482 22.45 3.71 15.79
C GLU A 482 22.64 4.11 17.26
N GLY A 483 22.61 3.15 18.21
CA GLY A 483 22.78 3.40 19.64
C GLY A 483 24.03 4.21 20.06
N PRO A 484 25.23 3.98 19.48
CA PRO A 484 26.42 4.80 19.75
C PRO A 484 26.31 6.26 19.30
N ALA A 485 25.42 6.60 18.36
CA ALA A 485 25.10 7.97 17.98
C ALA A 485 23.94 8.55 18.81
N ALA A 486 23.05 7.69 19.32
CA ALA A 486 21.83 8.04 20.03
C ALA A 486 21.96 7.98 21.57
N THR A 487 23.17 8.16 22.12
CA THR A 487 23.47 7.98 23.56
C THR A 487 22.65 8.89 24.48
N THR A 488 22.38 10.12 24.06
CA THR A 488 21.54 11.10 24.77
C THR A 488 20.06 11.10 24.34
N SER A 489 19.70 10.30 23.33
CA SER A 489 18.35 10.31 22.74
C SER A 489 17.33 9.63 23.65
N VAL A 490 16.31 10.38 24.06
CA VAL A 490 15.18 9.87 24.83
C VAL A 490 14.19 9.13 23.91
N ALA A 491 14.09 9.51 22.63
CA ALA A 491 13.27 8.79 21.65
C ALA A 491 13.82 7.39 21.38
N TYR A 492 15.13 7.26 21.13
CA TYR A 492 15.83 5.98 21.00
C TYR A 492 15.66 5.12 22.27
N ALA A 493 15.89 5.69 23.45
CA ALA A 493 15.76 4.97 24.71
C ALA A 493 14.32 4.45 24.97
N LYS A 494 13.28 5.21 24.60
CA LYS A 494 11.88 4.74 24.64
C LYS A 494 11.61 3.63 23.62
N LEU A 495 12.10 3.77 22.38
CA LEU A 495 11.93 2.79 21.33
C LEU A 495 12.59 1.44 21.70
N VAL A 496 13.84 1.46 22.17
CA VAL A 496 14.54 0.25 22.62
C VAL A 496 13.79 -0.42 23.78
N LEU A 497 13.39 0.36 24.80
CA LEU A 497 12.61 -0.16 25.93
C LEU A 497 11.27 -0.79 25.47
N MET A 498 10.60 -0.20 24.48
CA MET A 498 9.37 -0.74 23.90
C MET A 498 9.60 -2.03 23.14
N VAL A 499 10.68 -2.14 22.35
CA VAL A 499 11.03 -3.37 21.63
C VAL A 499 11.34 -4.49 22.62
N MET A 500 12.13 -4.20 23.66
CA MET A 500 12.50 -5.15 24.71
C MET A 500 11.35 -5.61 25.60
N THR A 501 10.23 -4.89 25.65
CA THR A 501 9.06 -5.25 26.48
C THR A 501 7.92 -5.85 25.65
N LYS A 502 7.55 -5.24 24.51
CA LYS A 502 6.47 -5.75 23.65
C LYS A 502 6.87 -6.96 22.82
N TYR A 503 8.13 -7.07 22.42
CA TYR A 503 8.62 -8.13 21.52
C TYR A 503 9.64 -9.06 22.19
N GLN A 504 9.67 -9.11 23.53
CA GLN A 504 10.62 -9.89 24.32
C GLN A 504 10.81 -11.33 23.85
N ALA A 505 9.71 -12.03 23.53
CA ALA A 505 9.71 -13.43 23.10
C ALA A 505 10.30 -13.68 21.70
N ARG A 506 10.70 -12.62 20.98
CA ARG A 506 11.35 -12.69 19.65
C ARG A 506 12.84 -12.35 19.68
N ILE A 507 13.36 -11.88 20.82
CA ILE A 507 14.77 -11.46 20.94
C ILE A 507 15.65 -12.69 21.20
N THR A 508 16.59 -12.95 20.29
CA THR A 508 17.60 -13.99 20.46
C THR A 508 18.76 -13.54 21.35
N GLU A 509 19.53 -14.47 21.91
CA GLU A 509 20.68 -14.14 22.77
C GLU A 509 21.73 -13.24 22.08
N ILE A 510 21.98 -13.46 20.78
CA ILE A 510 22.89 -12.63 19.98
C ILE A 510 22.36 -11.19 19.87
N GLN A 511 21.05 -11.04 19.63
CA GLN A 511 20.37 -9.74 19.59
C GLN A 511 20.37 -9.06 20.97
N ARG A 512 20.18 -9.81 22.05
CA ARG A 512 20.26 -9.33 23.44
C ARG A 512 21.64 -8.77 23.78
N LEU A 513 22.71 -9.45 23.35
CA LEU A 513 24.09 -9.00 23.52
C LEU A 513 24.39 -7.73 22.70
N GLY A 514 23.90 -7.63 21.46
CA GLY A 514 23.99 -6.40 20.67
C GLY A 514 23.29 -5.20 21.32
N LEU A 515 22.07 -5.41 21.83
CA LEU A 515 21.32 -4.38 22.57
C LEU A 515 22.03 -4.00 23.88
N ALA A 516 22.67 -4.95 24.58
CA ALA A 516 23.44 -4.68 25.78
C ALA A 516 24.55 -3.64 25.53
N THR A 517 25.37 -3.86 24.48
CA THR A 517 26.44 -2.94 24.08
C THR A 517 25.91 -1.53 23.77
N ALA A 518 24.76 -1.43 23.11
CA ALA A 518 24.13 -0.13 22.80
C ALA A 518 23.52 0.56 24.05
N ILE A 519 23.00 -0.21 25.01
CA ILE A 519 22.42 0.29 26.27
C ILE A 519 23.50 0.73 27.26
N GLU A 520 24.67 0.11 27.27
CA GLU A 520 25.80 0.51 28.10
C GLU A 520 26.25 1.95 27.80
N LEU A 521 26.22 2.36 26.53
CA LEU A 521 26.56 3.72 26.09
C LEU A 521 25.46 4.76 26.35
N ASN A 522 24.23 4.36 26.69
CA ASN A 522 23.12 5.30 26.87
C ASN A 522 23.28 6.10 28.17
N THR A 523 23.16 7.43 28.08
CA THR A 523 23.32 8.37 29.20
C THR A 523 22.01 9.00 29.67
N THR A 524 20.86 8.54 29.17
CA THR A 524 19.55 9.09 29.55
C THR A 524 19.09 8.60 30.92
N PHE A 525 18.08 9.27 31.50
CA PHE A 525 17.43 8.82 32.73
C PHE A 525 16.81 7.41 32.62
N LEU A 526 16.48 6.95 31.41
CA LEU A 526 15.93 5.61 31.14
C LEU A 526 16.97 4.48 31.20
N ARG A 527 18.28 4.78 31.35
CA ARG A 527 19.35 3.76 31.43
C ARG A 527 19.07 2.67 32.47
N LYS A 528 18.51 3.01 33.63
CA LYS A 528 18.13 2.03 34.66
C LYS A 528 17.00 1.10 34.20
N SER A 529 15.97 1.65 33.54
CA SER A 529 14.84 0.89 33.01
C SER A 529 15.27 -0.03 31.85
N LEU A 530 16.15 0.45 30.98
CA LEU A 530 16.77 -0.34 29.92
C LEU A 530 17.59 -1.51 30.49
N GLN A 531 18.43 -1.26 31.51
CA GLN A 531 19.19 -2.31 32.19
C GLN A 531 18.31 -3.30 32.96
N ALA A 532 17.15 -2.88 33.48
CA ALA A 532 16.18 -3.78 34.08
C ALA A 532 15.52 -4.67 33.01
N ALA A 533 15.00 -4.09 31.93
CA ALA A 533 14.44 -4.83 30.81
C ALA A 533 15.44 -5.83 30.22
N LEU A 534 16.73 -5.46 30.10
CA LEU A 534 17.80 -6.33 29.59
C LEU A 534 18.02 -7.58 30.46
N ARG A 535 17.75 -7.49 31.77
CA ARG A 535 17.82 -8.63 32.71
C ARG A 535 16.56 -9.50 32.62
N HIS A 536 15.40 -8.92 32.32
CA HIS A 536 14.17 -9.67 32.04
C HIS A 536 14.18 -10.40 30.68
N LEU A 537 15.18 -10.12 29.83
CA LEU A 537 15.48 -10.90 28.61
C LEU A 537 16.48 -12.04 28.84
N ALA A 538 16.97 -12.25 30.07
CA ALA A 538 17.74 -13.44 30.41
C ALA A 538 16.79 -14.62 30.70
N PRO A 539 17.18 -15.86 30.34
CA PRO A 539 16.39 -17.07 30.61
C PRO A 539 16.39 -17.49 32.09
#